data_AF-A0A1H4F367-F1
#
_entry.id   AF-A0A1H4F367-F1
#
_cell.length_a   1.000
_cell.length_b   1.000
_cell.length_c   1.000
_cell.angle_alpha   90.00
_cell.angle_beta   90.00
_cell.angle_gamma   90.00
#
_symmetry.space_group_name_H-M   'P 1'
#
loop_
_entity.id
_entity.type
_entity.pdbx_description
1 polymer ?
#
loop_
_entity_poly.entity_id
_entity_poly.type
_entity_poly.pdbx_seq_one_letter_code
_entity_poly.pdbx_strand_id
1 'polypeptide(L)' 'MSKDQIRNILNLIFMIGAIVGLIFFLSKNEERHTLGLYIILFSMCFKIAESSMRMIK' A
#
# COMPACT_ATOMS: atom_id res chain seq x y z
N MET A 1 -22.68 -1.71 -1.01
CA MET A 1 -21.45 -0.95 -1.29
C MET A 1 -21.10 -1.15 -2.74
N SER A 2 -21.15 -0.09 -3.56
CA SER A 2 -20.90 -0.20 -5.00
C SER A 2 -19.44 -0.58 -5.28
N LYS A 3 -19.17 -1.26 -6.41
CA LYS A 3 -17.82 -1.69 -6.81
C LYS A 3 -16.80 -0.53 -6.78
N ASP A 4 -17.25 0.68 -7.10
CA ASP A 4 -16.44 1.90 -7.06
C ASP A 4 -16.02 2.32 -5.65
N GLN A 5 -16.86 2.08 -4.64
CA GLN A 5 -16.54 2.37 -3.24
C GLN A 5 -15.47 1.42 -2.71
N ILE A 6 -15.53 0.14 -3.10
CA ILE A 6 -14.51 -0.85 -2.72
C ILE A 6 -13.15 -0.47 -3.32
N ARG A 7 -13.13 -0.01 -4.58
CA ARG A 7 -11.90 0.46 -5.24
C ARG A 7 -11.31 1.70 -4.57
N ASN A 8 -12.17 2.65 -4.17
CA ASN A 8 -11.73 3.85 -3.48
C ASN A 8 -11.14 3.54 -2.09
N ILE A 9 -11.76 2.63 -1.34
CA ILE A 9 -11.25 2.19 -0.03
C ILE A 9 -9.88 1.51 -0.19
N LEU A 10 -9.71 0.68 -1.21
CA LEU A 10 -8.49 -0.10 -1.42
C LEU A 10 -7.33 0.81 -1.87
N ASN A 11 -7.59 1.81 -2.71
CA ASN A 11 -6.60 2.83 -3.08
C ASN A 11 -6.22 3.73 -1.89
N LEU A 12 -7.18 4.07 -1.01
CA LEU A 12 -6.91 4.84 0.20
C LEU A 12 -5.98 4.08 1.16
N ILE A 13 -6.26 2.80 1.41
CA ILE A 13 -5.43 1.93 2.26
C ILE A 13 -4.02 1.81 1.68
N PHE A 14 -3.89 1.59 0.36
CA PHE A 14 -2.59 1.55 -0.31
C PHE A 14 -1.80 2.86 -0.13
N MET A 15 -2.46 3.99 -0.34
CA MET A 15 -1.82 5.31 -0.26
C MET A 15 -1.29 5.58 1.15
N ILE A 16 -2.09 5.29 2.18
CA ILE A 16 -1.68 5.43 3.58
C ILE A 16 -0.52 4.48 3.90
N GLY A 17 -0.62 3.21 3.49
CA GLY A 17 0.43 2.21 3.69
C GLY A 17 1.76 2.58 3.02
N ALA A 18 1.72 3.14 1.80
CA ALA A 18 2.90 3.60 1.08
C ALA A 18 3.55 4.81 1.76
N ILE A 19 2.76 5.77 2.23
CA ILE A 19 3.28 6.95 2.96
C ILE A 19 3.95 6.52 4.27
N VAL A 20 3.29 5.67 5.05
CA VAL A 20 3.85 5.16 6.31
C VAL A 20 5.12 4.35 6.04
N GLY A 21 5.08 3.43 5.07
CA GLY A 21 6.24 2.64 4.69
C GLY A 21 7.43 3.49 4.25
N LEU A 22 7.19 4.56 3.49
CA LEU A 22 8.23 5.49 3.05
C LEU A 22 8.85 6.28 4.22
N ILE A 23 8.05 6.71 5.20
CA ILE A 23 8.54 7.41 6.39
C ILE A 23 9.45 6.50 7.22
N PHE A 24 9.08 5.23 7.37
CA PHE A 24 9.91 4.24 8.07
C PHE A 24 11.17 3.90 7.28
N PHE A 25 11.07 3.79 5.95
CA PHE A 25 12.20 3.55 5.07
C PHE A 25 13.23 4.68 5.12
N LEU A 26 12.79 5.95 5.11
CA LEU A 26 13.70 7.11 5.16
C LEU A 26 14.34 7.35 6.54
N SER A 27 13.93 6.63 7.58
CA SER A 27 14.58 6.71 8.88
C SER A 27 15.99 6.09 8.81
N LYS A 28 17.02 6.86 9.19
CA LYS A 28 18.44 6.41 9.27
C LYS A 28 18.73 5.25 10.24
N ASN A 29 17.71 4.67 10.85
CA ASN A 29 17.85 3.51 11.73
C ASN A 29 17.72 2.25 10.88
N GLU A 30 18.76 1.42 10.80
CA GLU A 30 18.77 0.17 9.99
C GLU A 30 17.56 -0.74 10.28
N GLU A 31 17.13 -0.81 11.55
CA GLU A 31 15.95 -1.58 11.94
C GLU A 31 14.65 -1.00 11.33
N ARG A 32 14.51 0.33 11.31
CA ARG A 32 13.33 1.00 10.75
C ARG A 32 13.32 0.98 9.22
N HIS A 33 14.49 1.04 8.61
CA HIS A 33 14.64 0.90 7.16
C HIS A 33 14.10 -0.46 6.68
N THR A 34 14.45 -1.53 7.38
CA THR A 34 13.98 -2.88 7.08
C THR A 34 12.47 -3.03 7.29
N LEU A 35 11.93 -2.47 8.38
CA LEU A 35 10.49 -2.44 8.64
C LEU A 35 9.73 -1.64 7.56
N GLY A 36 10.27 -0.49 7.14
CA GLY A 36 9.71 0.31 6.05
C GLY A 36 9.65 -0.46 4.73
N LEU A 37 10.71 -1.22 4.42
CA LEU A 37 10.76 -2.12 3.27
C LEU A 37 9.64 -3.17 3.31
N TYR A 38 9.45 -3.85 4.45
CA TYR A 38 8.36 -4.83 4.60
C TYR A 38 6.97 -4.20 4.44
N ILE A 39 6.75 -3.00 4.99
CA ILE A 39 5.47 -2.28 4.87
C ILE A 39 5.21 -1.89 3.40
N ILE A 40 6.22 -1.39 2.69
CA ILE A 40 6.11 -1.04 1.27
C ILE A 40 5.81 -2.31 0.45
N LEU A 41 6.54 -3.40 0.70
CA LEU A 41 6.34 -4.68 0.02
C LEU A 41 4.93 -5.22 0.22
N PHE A 42 4.42 -5.15 1.44
CA PHE A 42 3.05 -5.53 1.76
C PHE A 42 2.02 -4.62 1.08
N SER A 43 2.27 -3.31 1.07
CA SER A 43 1.42 -2.33 0.38
C SER A 43 1.33 -2.62 -1.13
N MET A 44 2.42 -3.05 -1.77
CA MET A 44 2.43 -3.43 -3.18
C MET A 44 1.44 -4.57 -3.49
N CYS A 45 1.24 -5.53 -2.60
CA CYS A 45 0.23 -6.57 -2.75
C CYS A 45 -1.20 -5.99 -2.82
N PHE A 46 -1.51 -4.99 -1.98
CA PHE A 46 -2.82 -4.30 -2.02
C PHE A 46 -3.02 -3.51 -3.32
N LYS A 47 -1.96 -2.88 -3.84
CA LYS A 47 -1.99 -2.19 -5.13
C LYS A 47 -2.31 -3.13 -6.28
N ILE A 48 -1.68 -4.29 -6.29
CA ILE A 48 -1.88 -5.32 -7.32
C ILE A 48 -3.31 -5.86 -7.23
N ALA A 49 -3.84 -6.07 -6.03
CA ALA A 49 -5.25 -6.48 -5.84
C ALA A 49 -6.23 -5.41 -6.38
N GLU A 50 -6.01 -4.13 -6.08
CA GLU A 50 -6.82 -3.01 -6.63
C GLU A 50 -6.75 -2.94 -8.15
N SER A 51 -5.53 -3.02 -8.70
CA SER A 51 -5.32 -2.97 -10.15
C SER A 51 -5.88 -4.21 -10.87
N SER A 52 -5.85 -5.38 -10.23
CA SER A 52 -6.50 -6.59 -10.74
C SER A 52 -8.03 -6.46 -10.73
N MET A 53 -8.60 -5.91 -9.65
CA MET A 53 -10.03 -5.59 -9.59
C MET A 53 -10.45 -4.53 -10.63
N ARG A 54 -9.53 -3.62 -11.01
CA ARG A 54 -9.74 -2.68 -12.12
C ARG A 54 -9.72 -3.39 -13.49
N MET A 55 -8.91 -4.43 -13.63
CA MET A 55 -8.79 -5.22 -14.86
C MET A 55 -9.99 -6.15 -15.08
N ILE A 56 -10.65 -6.62 -14.02
CA ILE A 56 -11.89 -7.41 -14.08
C ILE A 56 -13.10 -6.48 -14.29
N LYS A 57 -12.99 -5.59 -15.28
CA LYS A 57 -14.09 -4.77 -15.80
C LYS A 57 -14.57 -5.33 -17.13
#